data_AF-A0AAX2FBN9-F1
#
_entry.id   AF-A0AAX2FBN9-F1
#
_cell.length_a   1.000
_cell.length_b   1.000
_cell.length_c   1.000
_cell.angle_alpha   90.00
_cell.angle_beta   90.00
_cell.angle_gamma   90.00
#
_symmetry.space_group_name_H-M   'P 1'
#
loop_
_entity.id
_entity.type
_entity.pdbx_description
1 polymer ?
#
loop_
_entity_poly.entity_id
_entity_poly.type
_entity_poly.pdbx_seq_one_letter_code
_entity_poly.pdbx_strand_id
1 'polypeptide(L)'
;MSKWQSKEQLIQLLSGLVEIPSITGSEAEVILPDFVVEQLSDLQYFKENPHHLQKNPTGDGRYFVTALVKKSDSIKNTVILVSHFDVVDVQDYGVWKEDAFNPKKLTSMFYSHKDELPDHVREDIEHGEWLFGRGTMDMKCGLALQMAMIEQACEGRFDGNVLLLAVPDEEVNSVGMRAAVPRLLDLAREHNLDYKTVLNSEPMFSRHPGDQNKYIYTGSIGKVLPGFLCYGKETHVGEPFAGLNGSYMASLITAELELNTDLCDIVEGEASPPPTNLLQRDLKEDYSVQIPHRAVTLFNLFLLEKSMTDVVSLLRQKVTKVAEKIEESYEKHAYRFSKYNPFIPPNLKVNVLTYEELITYAIEQHGQEKINHIQSNIIKNREDKDDRAVTIDLVDKLAILCKEKAPMIVLFFAPPYYPAVSSRNNPLIKEVVVEMEKYAHYNHKITFENQNYFGGISDLSYVGLQYPLDSMSSLVDNMPLWDKGYSIPLQELEEFDVSVLNMGPVGKDAHQWTERLDVNYAFETLIDMLPKCIEKLLVSNKITQS
;
A
#
# COMPACT_ATOMS: atom_id res chain seq x y z
N MET A 1 33.93 14.49 -11.40
CA MET A 1 33.07 15.56 -10.85
C MET A 1 31.83 14.87 -10.34
N SER A 2 31.39 15.18 -9.13
CA SER A 2 30.16 14.64 -8.58
C SER A 2 28.95 15.15 -9.37
N LYS A 3 28.00 14.25 -9.66
CA LYS A 3 26.82 14.45 -10.50
C LYS A 3 25.64 15.05 -9.73
N TRP A 4 25.41 14.68 -8.46
CA TRP A 4 24.16 14.97 -7.75
C TRP A 4 24.36 15.50 -6.33
N GLN A 5 25.29 16.45 -6.16
CA GLN A 5 25.64 16.99 -4.83
C GLN A 5 25.25 18.46 -4.66
N SER A 6 24.74 19.11 -5.70
CA SER A 6 24.18 20.47 -5.62
C SER A 6 22.67 20.47 -5.82
N LYS A 7 22.01 21.50 -5.29
CA LYS A 7 20.57 21.71 -5.41
C LYS A 7 20.11 21.71 -6.87
N GLU A 8 20.82 22.39 -7.76
CA GLU A 8 20.47 22.48 -9.18
C GLU A 8 20.59 21.12 -9.88
N GLN A 9 21.60 20.33 -9.53
CA GLN A 9 21.78 18.97 -10.06
C GLN A 9 20.65 18.03 -9.59
N LEU A 10 20.25 18.13 -8.32
CA LEU A 10 19.17 17.32 -7.76
C LEU A 10 17.80 17.70 -8.35
N ILE A 11 17.52 19.01 -8.51
CA ILE A 11 16.33 19.48 -9.23
C ILE A 11 16.32 18.94 -10.67
N GLN A 12 17.47 18.94 -11.35
CA GLN A 12 17.58 18.42 -12.72
C GLN A 12 17.35 16.90 -12.77
N LEU A 13 17.90 16.13 -11.83
CA LEU A 13 17.67 14.70 -11.73
C LEU A 13 16.20 14.39 -11.45
N LEU A 14 15.61 15.05 -10.45
CA LEU A 14 14.19 14.91 -10.11
C LEU A 14 13.29 15.28 -11.29
N SER A 15 13.58 16.38 -11.98
CA SER A 15 12.81 16.78 -13.17
C SER A 15 12.85 15.69 -14.24
N GLY A 16 14.03 15.11 -14.50
CA GLY A 16 14.17 14.02 -15.48
C GLY A 16 13.41 12.75 -15.09
N LEU A 17 13.37 12.41 -13.79
CA LEU A 17 12.56 11.29 -13.30
C LEU A 17 11.06 11.57 -13.46
N VAL A 18 10.60 12.79 -13.16
CA VAL A 18 9.18 13.16 -13.23
C VAL A 18 8.69 13.31 -14.67
N GLU A 19 9.55 13.77 -15.59
CA GLU A 19 9.26 13.86 -17.03
C GLU A 19 8.94 12.50 -17.69
N ILE A 20 9.28 11.39 -17.02
CA ILE A 20 8.81 10.06 -17.39
C ILE A 20 7.46 9.83 -16.66
N PRO A 21 6.32 9.83 -17.35
CA PRO A 21 4.99 9.78 -16.74
C PRO A 21 4.63 8.35 -16.33
N SER A 22 5.40 7.77 -15.40
CA SER A 22 5.35 6.39 -14.91
C SER A 22 4.10 6.09 -14.08
N ILE A 23 2.92 6.38 -14.62
CA ILE A 23 1.65 6.04 -13.98
C ILE A 23 1.60 4.52 -13.79
N THR A 24 1.15 4.04 -12.63
CA THR A 24 1.08 2.61 -12.32
C THR A 24 0.36 1.84 -13.43
N GLY A 25 1.00 0.78 -13.95
CA GLY A 25 0.52 -0.05 -15.06
C GLY A 25 0.77 0.52 -16.46
N SER A 26 1.42 1.68 -16.60
CA SER A 26 1.70 2.30 -17.90
C SER A 26 2.98 1.79 -18.56
N GLU A 27 3.11 2.01 -19.86
CA GLU A 27 4.36 1.74 -20.59
C GLU A 27 5.54 2.59 -20.04
N ALA A 28 5.27 3.80 -19.55
CA ALA A 28 6.29 4.65 -18.95
C ALA A 28 6.82 4.09 -17.62
N GLU A 29 6.00 3.39 -16.85
CA GLU A 29 6.45 2.65 -15.66
C GLU A 29 7.43 1.53 -16.04
N VAL A 30 7.19 0.83 -17.15
CA VAL A 30 8.10 -0.22 -17.67
C VAL A 30 9.45 0.35 -18.09
N ILE A 31 9.48 1.58 -18.62
CA ILE A 31 10.67 2.22 -19.19
C ILE A 31 11.50 2.96 -18.13
N LEU A 32 10.89 3.51 -17.07
CA LEU A 32 11.61 4.31 -16.06
C LEU A 32 12.86 3.62 -15.48
N PRO A 33 12.85 2.31 -15.16
CA PRO A 33 14.05 1.58 -14.73
C PRO A 33 15.26 1.76 -15.65
N ASP A 34 15.06 1.89 -16.97
CA ASP A 34 16.16 2.09 -17.93
C ASP A 34 16.84 3.45 -17.73
N PHE A 35 16.07 4.50 -17.42
CA PHE A 35 16.63 5.81 -17.09
C PHE A 35 17.49 5.75 -15.81
N VAL A 36 17.01 5.07 -14.77
CA VAL A 36 17.76 4.92 -13.50
C VAL A 36 19.08 4.16 -13.74
N VAL A 37 19.02 3.06 -14.49
CA VAL A 37 20.22 2.28 -14.86
C VAL A 37 21.18 3.12 -15.69
N GLU A 38 20.71 3.85 -16.69
CA GLU A 38 21.54 4.75 -17.50
C GLU A 38 22.27 5.76 -16.62
N GLN A 39 21.54 6.47 -15.74
CA GLN A 39 22.10 7.48 -14.86
C GLN A 39 23.17 6.93 -13.91
N LEU A 40 22.95 5.76 -13.31
CA LEU A 40 23.88 5.12 -12.37
C LEU A 40 25.08 4.49 -13.08
N SER A 41 24.90 3.95 -14.30
CA SER A 41 25.98 3.32 -15.08
C SER A 41 27.13 4.28 -15.43
N ASP A 42 26.88 5.58 -15.36
CA ASP A 42 27.90 6.61 -15.56
C ASP A 42 28.88 6.74 -14.39
N LEU A 43 28.52 6.29 -13.19
CA LEU A 43 29.40 6.34 -12.02
C LEU A 43 30.55 5.34 -12.18
N GLN A 44 31.76 5.76 -11.79
CA GLN A 44 32.97 4.97 -11.99
C GLN A 44 32.88 3.58 -11.36
N TYR A 45 32.27 3.47 -10.19
CA TYR A 45 32.09 2.20 -9.49
C TYR A 45 31.32 1.17 -10.33
N PHE A 46 30.22 1.57 -10.99
CA PHE A 46 29.40 0.66 -11.81
C PHE A 46 30.03 0.38 -13.18
N LYS A 47 30.90 1.26 -13.68
CA LYS A 47 31.75 0.96 -14.85
C LYS A 47 32.74 -0.17 -14.55
N GLU A 48 33.28 -0.20 -13.34
CA GLU A 48 34.20 -1.25 -12.88
C GLU A 48 33.47 -2.51 -12.39
N ASN A 49 32.26 -2.35 -11.85
CA ASN A 49 31.44 -3.41 -11.27
C ASN A 49 30.04 -3.45 -11.90
N PRO A 50 29.91 -3.69 -13.22
CA PRO A 50 28.62 -3.60 -13.91
C PRO A 50 27.59 -4.61 -13.41
N HIS A 51 28.03 -5.74 -12.85
CA HIS A 51 27.16 -6.77 -12.30
C HIS A 51 26.48 -6.35 -10.98
N HIS A 52 26.94 -5.28 -10.32
CA HIS A 52 26.30 -4.72 -9.13
C HIS A 52 25.13 -3.78 -9.44
N LEU A 53 24.90 -3.44 -10.72
CA LEU A 53 23.75 -2.66 -11.17
C LEU A 53 22.87 -3.56 -12.04
N GLN A 54 21.67 -3.89 -11.56
CA GLN A 54 20.80 -4.86 -12.20
C GLN A 54 19.39 -4.32 -12.38
N LYS A 55 18.82 -4.60 -13.56
CA LYS A 55 17.40 -4.47 -13.85
C LYS A 55 16.76 -5.85 -13.78
N ASN A 56 15.89 -6.05 -12.79
CA ASN A 56 15.32 -7.35 -12.45
C ASN A 56 13.85 -7.40 -12.88
N PRO A 57 13.37 -8.49 -13.50
CA PRO A 57 11.98 -8.61 -13.91
C PRO A 57 11.06 -8.86 -12.71
N THR A 58 9.86 -8.29 -12.75
CA THR A 58 8.78 -8.59 -11.79
C THR A 58 7.96 -9.83 -12.14
N GLY A 59 8.04 -10.29 -13.41
CA GLY A 59 7.26 -11.41 -13.95
C GLY A 59 6.02 -10.99 -14.75
N ASP A 60 5.62 -9.72 -14.71
CA ASP A 60 4.47 -9.18 -15.46
C ASP A 60 4.87 -8.18 -16.56
N GLY A 61 6.16 -8.13 -16.91
CA GLY A 61 6.71 -7.22 -17.92
C GLY A 61 7.31 -5.94 -17.34
N ARG A 62 7.05 -5.63 -16.07
CA ARG A 62 7.71 -4.53 -15.35
C ARG A 62 9.07 -4.96 -14.79
N TYR A 63 9.84 -3.98 -14.35
CA TYR A 63 11.19 -4.19 -13.82
C TYR A 63 11.44 -3.33 -12.60
N PHE A 64 12.29 -3.82 -11.70
CA PHE A 64 12.84 -3.05 -10.58
C PHE A 64 14.37 -2.98 -10.70
N VAL A 65 14.99 -1.98 -10.08
CA VAL A 65 16.44 -1.76 -10.14
C VAL A 65 17.08 -2.05 -8.79
N THR A 66 18.18 -2.78 -8.81
CA THR A 66 19.07 -2.94 -7.65
C THR A 66 20.46 -2.39 -7.98
N ALA A 67 21.02 -1.53 -7.12
CA ALA A 67 22.36 -0.99 -7.30
C ALA A 67 23.18 -1.13 -6.00
N LEU A 68 24.08 -2.11 -5.96
CA LEU A 68 24.91 -2.43 -4.80
C LEU A 68 26.25 -1.68 -4.87
N VAL A 69 26.60 -0.94 -3.82
CA VAL A 69 27.94 -0.38 -3.65
C VAL A 69 28.58 -0.98 -2.41
N LYS A 70 29.64 -1.76 -2.61
CA LYS A 70 30.41 -2.37 -1.53
C LYS A 70 31.55 -1.48 -1.08
N LYS A 71 31.73 -1.32 0.23
CA LYS A 71 32.92 -0.65 0.80
C LYS A 71 34.18 -1.48 0.61
N SER A 72 34.09 -2.77 0.91
CA SER A 72 35.10 -3.79 0.61
C SER A 72 34.48 -5.18 0.73
N ASP A 73 35.17 -6.22 0.24
CA ASP A 73 34.64 -7.59 0.31
C ASP A 73 34.55 -8.18 1.71
N SER A 74 35.26 -7.61 2.68
CA SER A 74 35.20 -8.04 4.08
C SER A 74 34.03 -7.44 4.86
N ILE A 75 33.43 -6.36 4.36
CA ILE A 75 32.35 -5.65 5.05
C ILE A 75 31.00 -6.20 4.60
N LYS A 76 30.19 -6.63 5.59
CA LYS A 76 28.86 -7.20 5.37
C LYS A 76 27.73 -6.23 5.64
N ASN A 77 27.89 -5.36 6.64
CA ASN A 77 26.87 -4.40 7.06
C ASN A 77 26.39 -3.61 5.85
N THR A 78 25.08 -3.70 5.59
CA THR A 78 24.46 -3.11 4.41
C THR A 78 23.19 -2.38 4.82
N VAL A 79 23.04 -1.14 4.35
CA VAL A 79 21.77 -0.41 4.41
C VAL A 79 21.12 -0.47 3.03
N ILE A 80 19.84 -0.79 3.00
CA ILE A 80 19.05 -0.76 1.77
C ILE A 80 18.34 0.59 1.71
N LEU A 81 18.44 1.28 0.59
CA LEU A 81 17.68 2.48 0.27
C LEU A 81 16.53 2.05 -0.64
N VAL A 82 15.28 2.18 -0.19
CA VAL A 82 14.11 1.77 -0.99
C VAL A 82 13.35 3.01 -1.47
N SER A 83 12.92 2.99 -2.72
CA SER A 83 11.96 3.95 -3.27
C SER A 83 11.07 3.30 -4.32
N HIS A 84 9.83 3.75 -4.44
CA HIS A 84 9.04 3.47 -5.63
C HIS A 84 9.19 4.60 -6.66
N PHE A 85 8.84 4.31 -7.91
CA PHE A 85 8.93 5.27 -9.00
C PHE A 85 7.64 5.40 -9.81
N ASP A 86 6.66 4.55 -9.54
CA ASP A 86 5.32 4.70 -10.08
C ASP A 86 4.59 5.85 -9.40
N VAL A 87 3.57 6.37 -10.05
CA VAL A 87 2.76 7.50 -9.59
C VAL A 87 1.30 7.26 -9.92
N VAL A 88 0.39 7.93 -9.21
CA VAL A 88 -1.03 7.92 -9.58
C VAL A 88 -1.31 8.77 -10.83
N ASP A 89 -2.54 8.65 -11.37
CA ASP A 89 -2.94 9.42 -12.54
C ASP A 89 -3.04 10.94 -12.29
N VAL A 90 -3.29 11.68 -13.37
CA VAL A 90 -3.32 13.16 -13.39
C VAL A 90 -4.67 13.71 -13.85
N GLN A 91 -5.77 12.94 -13.74
CA GLN A 91 -7.09 13.43 -14.17
C GLN A 91 -7.59 14.61 -13.33
N ASP A 92 -7.13 14.70 -12.08
CA ASP A 92 -7.38 15.76 -11.12
C ASP A 92 -6.79 17.12 -11.53
N TYR A 93 -5.74 17.16 -12.38
CA TYR A 93 -5.07 18.39 -12.80
C TYR A 93 -5.90 19.33 -13.69
N GLY A 94 -7.02 18.86 -14.25
CA GLY A 94 -7.90 19.69 -15.07
C GLY A 94 -7.17 20.34 -16.23
N VAL A 95 -7.17 21.68 -16.28
CA VAL A 95 -6.52 22.45 -17.35
C VAL A 95 -5.00 22.33 -17.37
N TRP A 96 -4.39 21.91 -16.27
CA TRP A 96 -2.93 21.78 -16.11
C TRP A 96 -2.41 20.37 -16.42
N LYS A 97 -3.31 19.45 -16.79
CA LYS A 97 -3.01 18.03 -16.96
C LYS A 97 -1.86 17.74 -17.92
N GLU A 98 -1.79 18.44 -19.05
CA GLU A 98 -0.73 18.26 -20.06
C GLU A 98 0.66 18.63 -19.53
N ASP A 99 0.73 19.39 -18.45
CA ASP A 99 1.97 19.87 -17.83
C ASP A 99 2.25 19.20 -16.47
N ALA A 100 1.41 18.27 -16.02
CA ALA A 100 1.53 17.62 -14.71
C ALA A 100 2.88 16.90 -14.49
N PHE A 101 3.46 16.37 -15.58
CA PHE A 101 4.76 15.69 -15.60
C PHE A 101 5.90 16.59 -16.11
N ASN A 102 5.69 17.91 -16.23
CA ASN A 102 6.75 18.87 -16.57
C ASN A 102 6.96 19.84 -15.40
N PRO A 103 7.78 19.45 -14.39
CA PRO A 103 7.85 20.20 -13.14
C PRO A 103 8.26 21.65 -13.34
N LYS A 104 9.22 21.90 -14.25
CA LYS A 104 9.72 23.24 -14.53
C LYS A 104 8.63 24.12 -15.14
N LYS A 105 7.93 23.61 -16.16
CA LYS A 105 6.88 24.36 -16.84
C LYS A 105 5.68 24.59 -15.93
N LEU A 106 5.21 23.54 -15.24
CA LEU A 106 4.09 23.62 -14.31
C LEU A 106 4.37 24.61 -13.17
N THR A 107 5.55 24.51 -12.54
CA THR A 107 5.98 25.44 -11.50
C THR A 107 5.98 26.88 -12.00
N SER A 108 6.57 27.14 -13.18
CA SER A 108 6.56 28.48 -13.78
C SER A 108 5.14 28.99 -14.04
N MET A 109 4.22 28.12 -14.46
CA MET A 109 2.82 28.48 -14.70
C MET A 109 2.10 28.82 -13.40
N PHE A 110 2.28 28.01 -12.36
CA PHE A 110 1.65 28.22 -11.05
C PHE A 110 2.14 29.50 -10.39
N TYR A 111 3.45 29.77 -10.42
CA TYR A 111 4.01 31.03 -9.90
C TYR A 111 3.48 32.25 -10.68
N SER A 112 3.26 32.12 -12.00
CA SER A 112 2.75 33.22 -12.84
C SER A 112 1.24 33.46 -12.67
N HIS A 113 0.47 32.43 -12.31
CA HIS A 113 -0.98 32.48 -12.11
C HIS A 113 -1.36 32.30 -10.63
N LYS A 114 -0.48 32.70 -9.70
CA LYS A 114 -0.67 32.44 -8.26
C LYS A 114 -1.98 33.00 -7.68
N ASP A 115 -2.53 34.05 -8.30
CA ASP A 115 -3.79 34.67 -7.90
C ASP A 115 -5.02 33.80 -8.22
N GLU A 116 -4.87 32.83 -9.12
CA GLU A 116 -5.88 31.84 -9.51
C GLU A 116 -5.81 30.56 -8.66
N LEU A 117 -4.74 30.39 -7.87
CA LEU A 117 -4.52 29.23 -7.02
C LEU A 117 -5.19 29.40 -5.65
N PRO A 118 -5.54 28.28 -4.97
CA PRO A 118 -6.04 28.29 -3.61
C PRO A 118 -5.11 29.03 -2.64
N ASP A 119 -5.68 29.67 -1.62
CA ASP A 119 -4.93 30.53 -0.69
C ASP A 119 -3.72 29.84 -0.07
N HIS A 120 -3.87 28.59 0.39
CA HIS A 120 -2.77 27.83 1.00
C HIS A 120 -1.62 27.51 0.02
N VAL A 121 -1.89 27.37 -1.29
CA VAL A 121 -0.86 27.16 -2.32
C VAL A 121 -0.15 28.47 -2.63
N ARG A 122 -0.91 29.58 -2.63
CA ARG A 122 -0.35 30.92 -2.82
C ARG A 122 0.57 31.30 -1.67
N GLU A 123 0.18 31.02 -0.43
CA GLU A 123 1.01 31.21 0.75
C GLU A 123 2.35 30.47 0.61
N ASP A 124 2.32 29.23 0.15
CA ASP A 124 3.52 28.43 -0.10
C ASP A 124 4.42 29.06 -1.18
N ILE A 125 3.85 29.47 -2.31
CA ILE A 125 4.57 30.17 -3.40
C ILE A 125 5.23 31.46 -2.91
N GLU A 126 4.59 32.19 -2.00
CA GLU A 126 5.07 33.48 -1.50
C GLU A 126 6.17 33.36 -0.44
N HIS A 127 6.17 32.27 0.32
CA HIS A 127 7.04 32.11 1.49
C HIS A 127 8.03 30.95 1.39
N GLY A 128 8.07 30.23 0.26
CA GLY A 128 8.96 29.09 0.07
C GLY A 128 9.41 28.89 -1.38
N GLU A 129 10.26 27.87 -1.56
CA GLU A 129 10.73 27.42 -2.87
C GLU A 129 10.13 26.05 -3.15
N TRP A 130 9.12 26.03 -4.02
CA TRP A 130 8.32 24.83 -4.28
C TRP A 130 8.47 24.37 -5.72
N LEU A 131 8.64 23.06 -5.89
CA LEU A 131 8.60 22.41 -7.20
C LEU A 131 7.29 21.64 -7.33
N PHE A 132 6.46 22.04 -8.30
CA PHE A 132 5.16 21.42 -8.57
C PHE A 132 5.28 20.32 -9.62
N GLY A 133 4.47 19.26 -9.48
CA GLY A 133 4.34 18.20 -10.48
C GLY A 133 4.00 16.85 -9.87
N ARG A 134 3.32 15.98 -10.62
CA ARG A 134 2.96 14.63 -10.17
C ARG A 134 4.22 13.79 -9.97
N GLY A 135 4.39 13.25 -8.78
CA GLY A 135 5.57 12.49 -8.37
C GLY A 135 6.76 13.33 -7.96
N THR A 136 6.64 14.67 -7.93
CA THR A 136 7.75 15.52 -7.46
C THR A 136 8.01 15.31 -5.98
N MET A 137 6.97 15.06 -5.18
CA MET A 137 7.14 14.69 -3.78
C MET A 137 7.02 13.17 -3.57
N ASP A 138 6.06 12.51 -4.23
CA ASP A 138 5.63 11.14 -3.92
C ASP A 138 5.92 10.14 -5.06
N MET A 139 7.03 9.40 -5.06
CA MET A 139 8.19 9.61 -4.19
C MET A 139 9.50 9.85 -4.96
N LYS A 140 9.45 10.33 -6.20
CA LYS A 140 10.65 10.45 -7.05
C LYS A 140 11.73 11.39 -6.48
N CYS A 141 11.38 12.32 -5.58
CA CYS A 141 12.38 13.06 -4.81
C CYS A 141 13.19 12.14 -3.89
N GLY A 142 12.54 11.20 -3.21
CA GLY A 142 13.20 10.15 -2.42
C GLY A 142 14.18 9.36 -3.29
N LEU A 143 13.76 8.91 -4.47
CA LEU A 143 14.63 8.20 -5.41
C LEU A 143 15.84 9.06 -5.85
N ALA A 144 15.62 10.34 -6.18
CA ALA A 144 16.70 11.26 -6.55
C ALA A 144 17.74 11.43 -5.43
N LEU A 145 17.27 11.59 -4.18
CA LEU A 145 18.13 11.68 -2.99
C LEU A 145 18.90 10.39 -2.74
N GLN A 146 18.26 9.23 -2.90
CA GLN A 146 18.90 7.93 -2.72
C GLN A 146 19.95 7.64 -3.81
N MET A 147 19.71 8.06 -5.06
CA MET A 147 20.73 8.02 -6.12
C MET A 147 21.95 8.89 -5.77
N ALA A 148 21.75 10.05 -5.14
CA ALA A 148 22.84 10.88 -4.63
C ALA A 148 23.60 10.21 -3.47
N MET A 149 22.92 9.44 -2.61
CA MET A 149 23.58 8.62 -1.58
C MET A 149 24.40 7.49 -2.20
N ILE A 150 23.92 6.85 -3.27
CA ILE A 150 24.69 5.85 -4.03
C ILE A 150 25.95 6.46 -4.64
N GLU A 151 25.88 7.68 -5.18
CA GLU A 151 27.09 8.40 -5.63
C GLU A 151 28.08 8.60 -4.49
N GLN A 152 27.65 9.09 -3.33
CA GLN A 152 28.53 9.23 -2.16
C GLN A 152 29.12 7.89 -1.70
N ALA A 153 28.34 6.80 -1.77
CA ALA A 153 28.82 5.45 -1.49
C ALA A 153 29.93 5.05 -2.47
N CYS A 154 29.78 5.35 -3.77
CA CYS A 154 30.79 5.09 -4.80
C CYS A 154 32.10 5.87 -4.53
N GLU A 155 31.99 7.05 -3.93
CA GLU A 155 33.13 7.87 -3.49
C GLU A 155 33.72 7.43 -2.13
N GLY A 156 33.17 6.37 -1.52
CA GLY A 156 33.69 5.77 -0.31
C GLY A 156 33.29 6.46 0.99
N ARG A 157 32.23 7.28 0.97
CA ARG A 157 31.71 8.08 2.10
C ARG A 157 31.35 7.25 3.33
N PHE A 158 30.85 6.03 3.14
CA PHE A 158 30.29 5.17 4.19
C PHE A 158 31.25 4.05 4.59
N ASP A 159 31.18 3.60 5.85
CA ASP A 159 31.92 2.46 6.40
C ASP A 159 31.09 1.16 6.35
N GLY A 160 30.44 0.94 5.21
CA GLY A 160 29.47 -0.12 4.99
C GLY A 160 28.98 -0.14 3.56
N ASN A 161 28.22 -1.17 3.21
CA ASN A 161 27.64 -1.30 1.88
C ASN A 161 26.31 -0.53 1.82
N VAL A 162 25.99 -0.01 0.65
CA VAL A 162 24.70 0.64 0.38
C VAL A 162 24.08 -0.03 -0.83
N LEU A 163 22.81 -0.43 -0.72
CA LEU A 163 22.05 -1.06 -1.79
C LEU A 163 20.84 -0.21 -2.11
N LEU A 164 20.74 0.34 -3.32
CA LEU A 164 19.50 0.94 -3.80
C LEU A 164 18.55 -0.16 -4.29
N LEU A 165 17.27 -0.02 -3.96
CA LEU A 165 16.15 -0.78 -4.50
C LEU A 165 15.09 0.21 -4.99
N ALA A 166 14.91 0.30 -6.31
CA ALA A 166 13.88 1.15 -6.93
C ALA A 166 12.81 0.26 -7.59
N VAL A 167 11.55 0.36 -7.15
CA VAL A 167 10.49 -0.60 -7.48
C VAL A 167 9.27 0.07 -8.15
N PRO A 168 8.53 -0.67 -9.01
CA PRO A 168 7.23 -0.25 -9.54
C PRO A 168 6.07 -0.65 -8.62
N ASP A 169 4.88 -0.16 -8.96
CA ASP A 169 3.57 -0.63 -8.52
C ASP A 169 3.22 -0.47 -7.02
N GLU A 170 3.88 0.41 -6.28
CA GLU A 170 3.57 0.62 -4.85
C GLU A 170 2.12 1.04 -4.66
N GLU A 171 1.58 1.88 -5.53
CA GLU A 171 0.28 2.54 -5.34
C GLU A 171 -0.93 1.59 -5.48
N VAL A 172 -0.71 0.38 -6.00
CA VAL A 172 -1.79 -0.56 -6.34
C VAL A 172 -1.59 -1.93 -5.72
N ASN A 173 -0.53 -2.65 -6.09
CA ASN A 173 -0.40 -4.09 -5.83
C ASN A 173 1.01 -4.49 -5.35
N SER A 174 1.94 -3.54 -5.26
CA SER A 174 3.38 -3.68 -4.99
C SER A 174 3.98 -4.93 -5.62
N VAL A 175 3.72 -5.15 -6.92
CA VAL A 175 4.39 -6.20 -7.68
C VAL A 175 5.91 -6.05 -7.60
N GLY A 176 6.42 -4.82 -7.52
CA GLY A 176 7.83 -4.51 -7.34
C GLY A 176 8.44 -5.17 -6.10
N MET A 177 7.94 -4.86 -4.89
CA MET A 177 8.50 -5.46 -3.67
C MET A 177 8.25 -6.96 -3.58
N ARG A 178 7.08 -7.43 -4.04
CA ARG A 178 6.78 -8.88 -4.07
C ARG A 178 7.80 -9.67 -4.88
N ALA A 179 8.33 -9.10 -5.96
CA ALA A 179 9.41 -9.69 -6.74
C ALA A 179 10.80 -9.40 -6.15
N ALA A 180 10.99 -8.25 -5.49
CA ALA A 180 12.27 -7.83 -4.95
C ALA A 180 12.70 -8.62 -3.71
N VAL A 181 11.78 -8.97 -2.80
CA VAL A 181 12.12 -9.64 -1.52
C VAL A 181 12.93 -10.94 -1.74
N PRO A 182 12.51 -11.90 -2.59
CA PRO A 182 13.34 -13.07 -2.90
C PRO A 182 14.71 -12.69 -3.49
N ARG A 183 14.76 -11.68 -4.37
CA ARG A 183 16.01 -11.21 -4.98
C ARG A 183 16.96 -10.60 -3.95
N LEU A 184 16.45 -9.88 -2.95
CA LEU A 184 17.26 -9.30 -1.87
C LEU A 184 17.92 -10.40 -1.03
N LEU A 185 17.21 -11.49 -0.74
CA LEU A 185 17.78 -12.65 -0.05
C LEU A 185 18.89 -13.30 -0.89
N ASP A 186 18.66 -13.44 -2.20
CA ASP A 186 19.68 -13.97 -3.11
C ASP A 186 20.91 -13.05 -3.17
N LEU A 187 20.74 -11.73 -3.25
CA LEU A 187 21.84 -10.76 -3.19
C LEU A 187 22.62 -10.88 -1.88
N ALA A 188 21.94 -11.08 -0.75
CA ALA A 188 22.59 -11.27 0.55
C ALA A 188 23.48 -12.52 0.56
N ARG A 189 23.01 -13.62 -0.04
CA ARG A 189 23.77 -14.87 -0.18
C ARG A 189 24.92 -14.73 -1.17
N GLU A 190 24.68 -14.15 -2.34
CA GLU A 190 25.65 -13.93 -3.42
C GLU A 190 26.82 -13.06 -2.96
N HIS A 191 26.53 -11.96 -2.27
CA HIS A 191 27.52 -10.95 -1.90
C HIS A 191 27.90 -10.97 -0.41
N ASN A 192 27.37 -11.93 0.37
CA ASN A 192 27.60 -12.11 1.80
C ASN A 192 27.25 -10.83 2.60
N LEU A 193 26.06 -10.29 2.34
CA LEU A 193 25.54 -9.06 2.95
C LEU A 193 24.81 -9.36 4.26
N ASP A 194 24.83 -8.38 5.15
CA ASP A 194 24.12 -8.36 6.43
C ASP A 194 23.30 -7.07 6.47
N TYR A 195 22.02 -7.18 6.13
CA TYR A 195 21.10 -6.04 6.05
C TYR A 195 20.78 -5.53 7.45
N LYS A 196 21.08 -4.27 7.71
CA LYS A 196 20.83 -3.63 9.01
C LYS A 196 19.46 -2.98 9.05
N THR A 197 19.17 -2.18 8.04
CA THR A 197 17.96 -1.38 7.95
C THR A 197 17.59 -1.14 6.49
N VAL A 198 16.30 -1.17 6.20
CA VAL A 198 15.72 -0.61 4.97
C VAL A 198 15.29 0.82 5.29
N LEU A 199 15.98 1.78 4.68
CA LEU A 199 15.72 3.20 4.77
C LEU A 199 14.85 3.62 3.58
N ASN A 200 13.63 4.05 3.86
CA ASN A 200 12.74 4.68 2.90
C ASN A 200 12.86 6.20 2.95
N SER A 201 12.46 6.87 1.88
CA SER A 201 12.44 8.32 1.74
C SER A 201 11.09 8.83 1.24
N GLU A 202 9.99 8.20 1.66
CA GLU A 202 8.63 8.69 1.41
C GLU A 202 8.43 10.09 1.98
N PRO A 203 7.66 10.95 1.31
CA PRO A 203 7.37 12.27 1.82
C PRO A 203 6.62 12.21 3.15
N MET A 204 6.84 13.22 4.00
CA MET A 204 6.07 13.40 5.23
C MET A 204 4.64 13.83 4.88
N PHE A 205 3.65 13.08 5.35
CA PHE A 205 2.25 13.44 5.17
C PHE A 205 1.73 14.30 6.33
N SER A 206 1.03 15.38 5.99
CA SER A 206 0.24 16.15 6.95
C SER A 206 -0.86 15.26 7.55
N ARG A 207 -0.92 15.18 8.88
CA ARG A 207 -1.89 14.31 9.58
C ARG A 207 -3.27 14.94 9.73
N HIS A 208 -3.33 16.26 9.68
CA HIS A 208 -4.57 17.04 9.72
C HIS A 208 -4.38 18.37 8.98
N PRO A 209 -5.46 19.05 8.57
CA PRO A 209 -5.37 20.38 7.97
C PRO A 209 -4.55 21.33 8.84
N GLY A 210 -3.56 21.99 8.24
CA GLY A 210 -2.67 22.93 8.92
C GLY A 210 -1.51 22.29 9.70
N ASP A 211 -1.32 20.97 9.64
CA ASP A 211 -0.16 20.30 10.23
C ASP A 211 1.15 20.80 9.61
N GLN A 212 2.04 21.34 10.45
CA GLN A 212 3.37 21.84 10.08
C GLN A 212 4.49 21.00 10.73
N ASN A 213 4.13 19.90 11.39
CA ASN A 213 5.10 19.04 12.04
C ASN A 213 5.93 18.29 11.00
N LYS A 214 7.15 17.93 11.42
CA LYS A 214 8.06 17.12 10.63
C LYS A 214 8.22 15.79 11.34
N TYR A 215 8.20 14.72 10.56
CA TYR A 215 8.09 13.37 11.09
C TYR A 215 9.29 12.52 10.72
N ILE A 216 9.62 11.59 11.62
CA ILE A 216 10.46 10.44 11.33
C ILE A 216 9.63 9.20 11.68
N TYR A 217 9.56 8.24 10.77
CA TYR A 217 8.70 7.07 10.96
C TYR A 217 9.54 5.81 11.16
N THR A 218 9.16 5.00 12.14
CA THR A 218 9.86 3.74 12.46
C THR A 218 9.11 2.50 12.00
N GLY A 219 8.14 2.66 11.10
CA GLY A 219 7.27 1.59 10.63
C GLY A 219 6.34 2.06 9.51
N SER A 220 5.55 1.12 9.00
CA SER A 220 4.54 1.33 7.96
C SER A 220 3.23 0.68 8.37
N ILE A 221 2.13 1.38 8.16
CA ILE A 221 0.79 0.87 8.44
C ILE A 221 0.47 -0.31 7.52
N GLY A 222 -0.22 -1.32 8.04
CA GLY A 222 -0.73 -2.43 7.24
C GLY A 222 -2.08 -2.10 6.62
N LYS A 223 -2.43 -2.79 5.54
CA LYS A 223 -3.71 -2.63 4.82
C LYS A 223 -4.26 -3.98 4.40
N VAL A 224 -5.55 -4.20 4.66
CA VAL A 224 -6.34 -5.31 4.12
C VAL A 224 -7.63 -4.78 3.48
N LEU A 225 -8.18 -5.54 2.53
CA LEU A 225 -9.41 -5.19 1.84
C LEU A 225 -10.51 -6.25 2.10
N PRO A 226 -11.17 -6.23 3.28
CA PRO A 226 -12.30 -7.10 3.55
C PRO A 226 -13.49 -6.81 2.64
N GLY A 227 -14.07 -7.89 2.12
CA GLY A 227 -15.25 -7.91 1.27
C GLY A 227 -16.36 -8.76 1.84
N PHE A 228 -17.59 -8.35 1.54
CA PHE A 228 -18.79 -9.05 1.97
C PHE A 228 -19.71 -9.28 0.78
N LEU A 229 -19.85 -10.55 0.38
CA LEU A 229 -20.84 -10.95 -0.62
C LEU A 229 -22.16 -11.25 0.11
N CYS A 230 -23.19 -10.46 -0.19
CA CYS A 230 -24.55 -10.67 0.29
C CYS A 230 -25.35 -11.46 -0.74
N TYR A 231 -25.73 -12.68 -0.38
CA TYR A 231 -26.62 -13.53 -1.17
C TYR A 231 -27.97 -13.63 -0.44
N GLY A 232 -28.95 -12.86 -0.88
CA GLY A 232 -30.31 -12.86 -0.39
C GLY A 232 -31.17 -13.98 -0.99
N LYS A 233 -32.42 -13.68 -1.32
CA LYS A 233 -33.35 -14.65 -1.90
C LYS A 233 -34.14 -14.00 -3.02
N GLU A 234 -34.14 -14.59 -4.21
CA GLU A 234 -34.83 -14.07 -5.37
C GLU A 234 -36.34 -14.02 -5.18
N THR A 235 -36.97 -12.96 -5.71
CA THR A 235 -38.43 -12.85 -5.80
C THR A 235 -38.81 -11.79 -6.84
N HIS A 236 -40.06 -11.82 -7.29
CA HIS A 236 -40.66 -10.76 -8.07
C HIS A 236 -40.87 -9.51 -7.18
N VAL A 237 -40.70 -8.30 -7.72
CA VAL A 237 -40.87 -7.03 -6.97
C VAL A 237 -42.29 -6.85 -6.41
N GLY A 238 -43.28 -7.53 -6.98
CA GLY A 238 -44.66 -7.57 -6.46
C GLY A 238 -44.84 -8.45 -5.22
N GLU A 239 -43.87 -9.29 -4.90
CA GLU A 239 -43.87 -10.20 -3.74
C GLU A 239 -42.58 -10.02 -2.91
N PRO A 240 -42.30 -8.79 -2.41
CA PRO A 240 -41.00 -8.48 -1.79
C PRO A 240 -40.75 -9.30 -0.52
N PHE A 241 -41.80 -9.74 0.18
CA PHE A 241 -41.71 -10.56 1.38
C PHE A 241 -41.59 -12.08 1.12
N ALA A 242 -41.42 -12.49 -0.14
CA ALA A 242 -41.05 -13.87 -0.49
C ALA A 242 -39.53 -14.04 -0.68
N GLY A 243 -38.78 -12.93 -0.75
CA GLY A 243 -37.33 -12.90 -0.96
C GLY A 243 -36.61 -11.94 -0.03
N LEU A 244 -35.32 -11.74 -0.26
CA LEU A 244 -34.46 -10.82 0.48
C LEU A 244 -33.52 -10.12 -0.49
N ASN A 245 -33.51 -8.79 -0.46
CA ASN A 245 -32.72 -7.98 -1.37
C ASN A 245 -31.25 -7.92 -0.90
N GLY A 246 -30.32 -8.35 -1.75
CA GLY A 246 -28.89 -8.37 -1.44
C GLY A 246 -28.31 -6.96 -1.27
N SER A 247 -28.80 -5.97 -2.04
CA SER A 247 -28.39 -4.58 -1.90
C SER A 247 -28.81 -3.99 -0.55
N TYR A 248 -29.98 -4.40 -0.02
CA TYR A 248 -30.39 -4.02 1.33
C TYR A 248 -29.43 -4.59 2.39
N MET A 249 -29.06 -5.87 2.26
CA MET A 249 -28.09 -6.49 3.17
C MET A 249 -26.74 -5.75 3.14
N ALA A 250 -26.19 -5.49 1.94
CA ALA A 250 -24.93 -4.76 1.79
C ALA A 250 -25.00 -3.34 2.39
N SER A 251 -26.12 -2.63 2.21
CA SER A 251 -26.30 -1.29 2.78
C SER A 251 -26.23 -1.28 4.32
N LEU A 252 -26.71 -2.33 4.98
CA LEU A 252 -26.65 -2.43 6.44
C LEU A 252 -25.28 -2.83 6.95
N ILE A 253 -24.50 -3.60 6.17
CA ILE A 253 -23.08 -3.84 6.47
C ILE A 253 -22.31 -2.52 6.36
N THR A 254 -22.51 -1.76 5.29
CA THR A 254 -21.88 -0.44 5.12
C THR A 254 -22.24 0.51 6.24
N ALA A 255 -23.51 0.56 6.66
CA ALA A 255 -23.91 1.37 7.81
C ALA A 255 -23.29 0.92 9.15
N GLU A 256 -22.85 -0.33 9.29
CA GLU A 256 -22.17 -0.83 10.48
C GLU A 256 -20.66 -0.58 10.46
N LEU A 257 -20.02 -0.64 9.28
CA LEU A 257 -18.55 -0.61 9.17
C LEU A 257 -17.97 0.77 8.85
N GLU A 258 -18.69 1.59 8.07
CA GLU A 258 -18.23 2.91 7.64
C GLU A 258 -17.92 3.80 8.85
N LEU A 259 -16.69 4.31 8.93
CA LEU A 259 -16.19 5.16 10.03
C LEU A 259 -16.32 4.53 11.43
N ASN A 260 -16.44 3.20 11.53
CA ASN A 260 -16.60 2.54 12.82
C ASN A 260 -15.28 2.44 13.58
N THR A 261 -15.16 3.23 14.65
CA THR A 261 -13.95 3.31 15.48
C THR A 261 -13.65 2.05 16.29
N ASP A 262 -14.62 1.15 16.47
CA ASP A 262 -14.37 -0.15 17.12
C ASP A 262 -13.43 -1.04 16.29
N LEU A 263 -13.30 -0.75 14.99
CA LEU A 263 -12.44 -1.48 14.05
C LEU A 263 -11.03 -0.88 13.95
N CYS A 264 -10.84 0.34 14.46
CA CYS A 264 -9.51 0.95 14.57
C CYS A 264 -8.56 0.05 15.39
N ASP A 265 -7.29 0.19 15.09
CA ASP A 265 -6.20 -0.44 15.81
C ASP A 265 -5.41 0.64 16.53
N ILE A 266 -5.17 0.48 17.84
CA ILE A 266 -4.60 1.53 18.69
C ILE A 266 -3.36 1.00 19.39
N VAL A 267 -2.22 1.66 19.13
CA VAL A 267 -0.91 1.24 19.61
C VAL A 267 -0.18 2.48 20.14
N GLU A 268 0.10 2.50 21.44
CA GLU A 268 0.86 3.58 22.09
C GLU A 268 0.33 5.01 21.82
N GLY A 269 -0.98 5.15 21.58
CA GLY A 269 -1.64 6.44 21.29
C GLY A 269 -1.75 6.79 19.81
N GLU A 270 -1.16 5.99 18.91
CA GLU A 270 -1.43 6.04 17.48
C GLU A 270 -2.63 5.16 17.14
N ALA A 271 -3.53 5.66 16.29
CA ALA A 271 -4.73 4.94 15.87
C ALA A 271 -4.74 4.79 14.35
N SER A 272 -5.04 3.60 13.84
CA SER A 272 -5.34 3.44 12.42
C SER A 272 -6.64 4.16 12.05
N PRO A 273 -6.75 4.72 10.83
CA PRO A 273 -8.01 5.30 10.35
C PRO A 273 -9.13 4.25 10.36
N PRO A 274 -10.39 4.65 10.63
CA PRO A 274 -11.50 3.71 10.61
C PRO A 274 -11.79 3.21 9.18
N PRO A 275 -12.50 2.09 9.04
CA PRO A 275 -12.78 1.52 7.73
C PRO A 275 -13.56 2.48 6.83
N THR A 276 -13.23 2.46 5.54
CA THR A 276 -13.90 3.27 4.52
C THR A 276 -14.36 2.39 3.38
N ASN A 277 -15.62 2.53 2.97
CA ASN A 277 -16.20 1.80 1.86
C ASN A 277 -15.60 2.27 0.54
N LEU A 278 -14.95 1.36 -0.18
CA LEU A 278 -14.35 1.66 -1.49
C LEU A 278 -15.24 1.20 -2.64
N LEU A 279 -16.12 0.22 -2.40
CA LEU A 279 -16.99 -0.33 -3.42
C LEU A 279 -18.27 -0.87 -2.78
N GLN A 280 -19.41 -0.56 -3.38
CA GLN A 280 -20.68 -1.22 -3.11
C GLN A 280 -21.52 -1.27 -4.38
N ARG A 281 -21.97 -2.46 -4.78
CA ARG A 281 -22.85 -2.64 -5.95
C ARG A 281 -23.67 -3.93 -5.85
N ASP A 282 -24.77 -3.99 -6.58
CA ASP A 282 -25.41 -5.27 -6.86
C ASP A 282 -24.72 -6.03 -8.01
N LEU A 283 -24.97 -7.34 -8.08
CA LEU A 283 -24.42 -8.23 -9.11
C LEU A 283 -25.49 -8.64 -10.13
N LYS A 284 -26.48 -7.78 -10.36
CA LYS A 284 -27.48 -7.97 -11.41
C LYS A 284 -26.98 -7.28 -12.68
N GLU A 285 -26.89 -8.03 -13.77
CA GLU A 285 -26.37 -7.52 -15.05
C GLU A 285 -27.43 -6.72 -15.82
N ASP A 286 -28.67 -7.20 -15.82
CA ASP A 286 -29.77 -6.61 -16.60
C ASP A 286 -30.93 -6.12 -15.72
N TYR A 287 -31.62 -5.07 -16.20
CA TYR A 287 -32.86 -4.62 -15.57
C TYR A 287 -33.99 -5.65 -15.76
N SER A 288 -34.73 -5.91 -14.67
CA SER A 288 -35.95 -6.73 -14.68
C SER A 288 -36.76 -6.50 -13.41
N VAL A 289 -37.99 -6.99 -13.37
CA VAL A 289 -38.89 -6.98 -12.19
C VAL A 289 -38.54 -8.02 -11.12
N GLN A 290 -37.33 -8.59 -11.16
CA GLN A 290 -36.76 -9.41 -10.09
C GLN A 290 -35.89 -8.54 -9.18
N ILE A 291 -35.97 -8.72 -7.86
CA ILE A 291 -35.09 -7.99 -6.95
C ILE A 291 -33.61 -8.37 -7.17
N PRO A 292 -32.65 -7.45 -6.98
CA PRO A 292 -31.24 -7.80 -6.90
C PRO A 292 -31.01 -8.62 -5.63
N HIS A 293 -30.85 -9.93 -5.77
CA HIS A 293 -30.65 -10.85 -4.64
C HIS A 293 -29.17 -11.09 -4.34
N ARG A 294 -28.23 -10.55 -5.14
CA ARG A 294 -26.79 -10.63 -4.89
C ARG A 294 -26.18 -9.25 -4.94
N ALA A 295 -25.37 -8.91 -3.96
CA ALA A 295 -24.64 -7.66 -3.90
C ALA A 295 -23.31 -7.86 -3.17
N VAL A 296 -22.40 -6.90 -3.35
CA VAL A 296 -21.08 -6.94 -2.74
C VAL A 296 -20.67 -5.57 -2.23
N THR A 297 -19.90 -5.56 -1.15
CA THR A 297 -19.30 -4.36 -0.58
C THR A 297 -17.86 -4.64 -0.13
N LEU A 298 -16.92 -3.69 -0.34
CA LEU A 298 -15.50 -3.79 0.02
C LEU A 298 -15.06 -2.56 0.83
N PHE A 299 -14.21 -2.77 1.83
CA PHE A 299 -13.72 -1.70 2.70
C PHE A 299 -12.20 -1.70 2.75
N ASN A 300 -11.59 -0.51 2.73
CA ASN A 300 -10.23 -0.34 3.20
C ASN A 300 -10.20 -0.47 4.72
N LEU A 301 -9.32 -1.31 5.26
CA LEU A 301 -9.09 -1.46 6.69
C LEU A 301 -7.58 -1.44 6.96
N PHE A 302 -7.14 -0.44 7.73
CA PHE A 302 -5.75 -0.29 8.13
C PHE A 302 -5.47 -1.00 9.45
N LEU A 303 -4.27 -1.60 9.55
CA LEU A 303 -3.82 -2.43 10.67
C LEU A 303 -2.49 -1.90 11.23
N LEU A 304 -2.31 -1.99 12.54
CA LEU A 304 -1.04 -1.75 13.24
C LEU A 304 -0.54 -3.07 13.85
N GLU A 305 -1.09 -3.50 14.99
CA GLU A 305 -0.74 -4.75 15.70
C GLU A 305 -1.94 -5.69 15.89
N LYS A 306 -2.98 -5.58 15.08
CA LYS A 306 -4.09 -6.52 15.10
C LYS A 306 -3.77 -7.72 14.24
N SER A 307 -3.79 -8.91 14.83
CA SER A 307 -3.57 -10.16 14.08
C SER A 307 -4.73 -10.41 13.10
N MET A 308 -4.46 -11.13 12.00
CA MET A 308 -5.51 -11.45 11.02
C MET A 308 -6.64 -12.31 11.62
N THR A 309 -6.32 -13.15 12.60
CA THR A 309 -7.31 -13.93 13.35
C THR A 309 -8.26 -13.03 14.14
N ASP A 310 -7.73 -11.99 14.79
CA ASP A 310 -8.55 -11.01 15.52
C ASP A 310 -9.39 -10.17 14.56
N VAL A 311 -8.81 -9.76 13.41
CA VAL A 311 -9.53 -9.03 12.36
C VAL A 311 -10.72 -9.84 11.86
N VAL A 312 -10.52 -11.10 11.45
CA VAL A 312 -11.59 -11.98 10.96
C VAL A 312 -12.66 -12.18 12.02
N SER A 313 -12.26 -12.44 13.27
CA SER A 313 -13.19 -12.65 14.38
C SER A 313 -14.06 -11.41 14.64
N LEU A 314 -13.45 -10.23 14.63
CA LEU A 314 -14.13 -8.96 14.87
C LEU A 314 -15.10 -8.61 13.74
N LEU A 315 -14.66 -8.74 12.47
CA LEU A 315 -15.52 -8.50 11.30
C LEU A 315 -16.70 -9.48 11.27
N ARG A 316 -16.46 -10.77 11.55
CA ARG A 316 -17.52 -11.78 11.64
C ARG A 316 -18.52 -11.42 12.73
N GLN A 317 -18.07 -10.98 13.90
CA GLN A 317 -18.96 -10.56 14.99
C GLN A 317 -19.84 -9.37 14.59
N LYS A 318 -19.25 -8.34 13.96
CA LYS A 318 -19.98 -7.16 13.48
C LYS A 318 -21.05 -7.53 12.46
N VAL A 319 -20.70 -8.35 11.48
CA VAL A 319 -21.63 -8.79 10.44
C VAL A 319 -22.69 -9.76 10.95
N THR A 320 -22.39 -10.55 11.98
CA THR A 320 -23.41 -11.37 12.66
C THR A 320 -24.49 -10.51 13.30
N LYS A 321 -24.14 -9.40 13.95
CA LYS A 321 -25.12 -8.44 14.46
C LYS A 321 -25.94 -7.79 13.34
N VAL A 322 -25.33 -7.53 12.18
CA VAL A 322 -26.05 -7.02 11.01
C VAL A 322 -27.04 -8.06 10.47
N ALA A 323 -26.66 -9.33 10.43
CA ALA A 323 -27.54 -10.44 10.05
C ALA A 323 -28.77 -10.51 10.98
N GLU A 324 -28.57 -10.45 12.30
CA GLU A 324 -29.66 -10.40 13.29
C GLU A 324 -30.57 -9.18 13.08
N LYS A 325 -29.99 -8.00 12.84
CA LYS A 325 -30.75 -6.77 12.55
C LYS A 325 -31.57 -6.88 11.26
N ILE A 326 -31.06 -7.57 10.23
CA ILE A 326 -31.80 -7.85 9.00
C ILE A 326 -33.00 -8.75 9.31
N GLU A 327 -32.80 -9.83 10.06
CA GLU A 327 -33.85 -10.77 10.46
C GLU A 327 -34.98 -10.04 11.22
N GLU A 328 -34.63 -9.28 12.25
CA GLU A 328 -35.59 -8.51 13.06
C GLU A 328 -36.34 -7.44 12.25
N SER A 329 -35.62 -6.68 11.43
CA SER A 329 -36.21 -5.64 10.58
C SER A 329 -37.17 -6.26 9.56
N TYR A 330 -36.77 -7.37 8.94
CA TYR A 330 -37.59 -8.07 7.97
C TYR A 330 -38.87 -8.60 8.59
N GLU A 331 -38.78 -9.30 9.73
CA GLU A 331 -39.93 -9.82 10.46
C GLU A 331 -40.91 -8.71 10.83
N LYS A 332 -40.41 -7.60 11.36
CA LYS A 332 -41.22 -6.43 11.74
C LYS A 332 -41.98 -5.85 10.55
N HIS A 333 -41.33 -5.70 9.40
CA HIS A 333 -41.97 -5.16 8.19
C HIS A 333 -42.97 -6.15 7.59
N ALA A 334 -42.62 -7.44 7.55
CA ALA A 334 -43.50 -8.49 7.05
C ALA A 334 -44.78 -8.60 7.90
N TYR A 335 -44.66 -8.58 9.22
CA TYR A 335 -45.79 -8.58 10.14
C TYR A 335 -46.66 -7.31 10.03
N ARG A 336 -46.04 -6.15 9.78
CA ARG A 336 -46.81 -4.92 9.54
C ARG A 336 -47.59 -5.01 8.23
N PHE A 337 -46.97 -5.52 7.17
CA PHE A 337 -47.60 -5.63 5.87
C PHE A 337 -48.70 -6.70 5.83
N SER A 338 -48.54 -7.79 6.60
CA SER A 338 -49.53 -8.88 6.66
C SER A 338 -50.90 -8.43 7.19
N LYS A 339 -50.95 -7.28 7.90
CA LYS A 339 -52.20 -6.62 8.31
C LYS A 339 -53.00 -6.01 7.16
N TYR A 340 -52.33 -5.65 6.07
CA TYR A 340 -52.95 -5.07 4.87
C TYR A 340 -53.21 -6.13 3.79
N ASN A 341 -52.31 -7.10 3.65
CA ASN A 341 -52.44 -8.21 2.72
C ASN A 341 -52.11 -9.51 3.46
N PRO A 342 -53.07 -10.39 3.78
CA PRO A 342 -52.83 -11.54 4.65
C PRO A 342 -51.82 -12.56 4.08
N PHE A 343 -50.73 -12.80 4.82
CA PHE A 343 -49.79 -13.90 4.61
C PHE A 343 -49.09 -14.23 5.94
N ILE A 344 -48.40 -15.37 6.01
CA ILE A 344 -47.56 -15.74 7.14
C ILE A 344 -46.13 -15.23 6.83
N PRO A 345 -45.57 -14.31 7.63
CA PRO A 345 -44.17 -13.89 7.48
C PRO A 345 -43.24 -15.11 7.47
N PRO A 346 -42.35 -15.26 6.47
CA PRO A 346 -41.42 -16.37 6.47
C PRO A 346 -40.41 -16.21 7.60
N ASN A 347 -40.01 -17.33 8.22
CA ASN A 347 -38.89 -17.33 9.16
C ASN A 347 -37.59 -17.16 8.36
N LEU A 348 -37.02 -15.96 8.41
CA LEU A 348 -35.79 -15.60 7.71
C LEU A 348 -34.60 -15.84 8.64
N LYS A 349 -33.61 -16.62 8.17
CA LYS A 349 -32.30 -16.74 8.82
C LYS A 349 -31.21 -16.38 7.82
N VAL A 350 -30.31 -15.49 8.21
CA VAL A 350 -29.16 -15.07 7.42
C VAL A 350 -27.92 -15.76 7.98
N ASN A 351 -27.27 -16.60 7.18
CA ASN A 351 -26.02 -17.27 7.57
C ASN A 351 -24.83 -16.32 7.39
N VAL A 352 -23.86 -16.35 8.31
CA VAL A 352 -22.60 -15.61 8.16
C VAL A 352 -21.46 -16.61 8.06
N LEU A 353 -20.82 -16.62 6.89
CA LEU A 353 -19.75 -17.54 6.54
C LEU A 353 -18.48 -16.76 6.22
N THR A 354 -17.33 -17.36 6.48
CA THR A 354 -16.08 -16.95 5.84
C THR A 354 -15.92 -17.62 4.47
N TYR A 355 -15.01 -17.14 3.64
CA TYR A 355 -14.72 -17.77 2.35
C TYR A 355 -14.17 -19.19 2.53
N GLU A 356 -13.30 -19.40 3.52
CA GLU A 356 -12.79 -20.71 3.91
C GLU A 356 -13.94 -21.70 4.22
N GLU A 357 -14.92 -21.27 5.01
CA GLU A 357 -16.11 -22.08 5.34
C GLU A 357 -16.94 -22.38 4.09
N LEU A 358 -17.12 -21.40 3.19
CA LEU A 358 -17.88 -21.57 1.96
C LEU A 358 -17.19 -22.55 0.99
N ILE A 359 -15.89 -22.40 0.77
CA ILE A 359 -15.14 -23.26 -0.17
C ILE A 359 -15.03 -24.68 0.37
N THR A 360 -14.81 -24.85 1.68
CA THR A 360 -14.79 -26.16 2.34
C THR A 360 -16.13 -26.87 2.12
N TYR A 361 -17.24 -26.18 2.39
CA TYR A 361 -18.56 -26.73 2.15
C TYR A 361 -18.80 -27.06 0.66
N ALA A 362 -18.37 -26.20 -0.26
CA ALA A 362 -18.50 -26.44 -1.70
C ALA A 362 -17.73 -27.69 -2.15
N ILE A 363 -16.52 -27.90 -1.61
CA ILE A 363 -15.69 -29.08 -1.89
C ILE A 363 -16.36 -30.35 -1.36
N GLU A 364 -16.89 -30.31 -0.14
CA GLU A 364 -17.60 -31.45 0.46
C GLU A 364 -18.83 -31.88 -0.35
N GLN A 365 -19.59 -30.93 -0.91
CA GLN A 365 -20.82 -31.22 -1.65
C GLN A 365 -20.59 -31.56 -3.13
N HIS A 366 -19.58 -30.95 -3.77
CA HIS A 366 -19.42 -30.99 -5.23
C HIS A 366 -18.11 -31.62 -5.70
N GLY A 367 -17.17 -31.90 -4.78
CA GLY A 367 -15.86 -32.47 -5.07
C GLY A 367 -14.81 -31.44 -5.49
N GLN A 368 -13.57 -31.64 -5.05
CA GLN A 368 -12.44 -30.73 -5.29
C GLN A 368 -12.19 -30.42 -6.78
N GLU A 369 -12.27 -31.44 -7.65
CA GLU A 369 -11.98 -31.28 -9.09
C GLU A 369 -12.92 -30.28 -9.76
N LYS A 370 -14.21 -30.33 -9.42
CA LYS A 370 -15.22 -29.42 -9.97
C LYS A 370 -14.98 -27.99 -9.49
N ILE A 371 -14.65 -27.80 -8.21
CA ILE A 371 -14.32 -26.49 -7.65
C ILE A 371 -13.06 -25.91 -8.32
N ASN A 372 -12.00 -26.71 -8.43
CA ASN A 372 -10.77 -26.30 -9.11
C ASN A 372 -11.02 -25.93 -10.58
N HIS A 373 -11.89 -26.67 -11.29
CA HIS A 373 -12.25 -26.36 -12.67
C HIS A 373 -13.00 -25.02 -12.78
N ILE A 374 -13.96 -24.75 -11.90
CA ILE A 374 -14.69 -23.46 -11.87
C ILE A 374 -13.72 -22.30 -11.63
N GLN A 375 -12.87 -22.39 -10.60
CA GLN A 375 -11.90 -21.35 -10.28
C GLN A 375 -10.92 -21.14 -11.43
N SER A 376 -10.38 -22.22 -12.00
CA SER A 376 -9.44 -22.14 -13.13
C SER A 376 -10.06 -21.50 -14.37
N ASN A 377 -11.34 -21.75 -14.65
CA ASN A 377 -12.03 -21.13 -15.79
C ASN A 377 -12.21 -19.63 -15.59
N ILE A 378 -12.55 -19.18 -14.37
CA ILE A 378 -12.66 -17.76 -14.05
C ILE A 378 -11.30 -17.08 -14.20
N ILE A 379 -10.23 -17.69 -13.66
CA ILE A 379 -8.88 -17.14 -13.73
C ILE A 379 -8.37 -17.10 -15.18
N LYS A 380 -8.62 -18.12 -15.99
CA LYS A 380 -8.21 -18.14 -17.40
C LYS A 380 -8.94 -17.08 -18.24
N ASN A 381 -10.19 -16.80 -17.91
CA ASN A 381 -11.01 -15.79 -18.57
C ASN A 381 -10.97 -14.44 -17.84
N ARG A 382 -9.93 -14.18 -17.04
CA ARG A 382 -9.80 -12.93 -16.29
C ARG A 382 -9.56 -11.72 -17.20
N GLU A 383 -8.97 -11.91 -18.39
CA GLU A 383 -8.58 -10.81 -19.29
C GLU A 383 -7.87 -9.67 -18.51
N ASP A 384 -8.13 -8.41 -18.86
CA ASP A 384 -7.64 -7.21 -18.17
C ASP A 384 -8.51 -6.83 -16.95
N LYS A 385 -9.28 -7.77 -16.38
CA LYS A 385 -10.09 -7.48 -15.19
C LYS A 385 -9.21 -7.22 -13.98
N ASP A 386 -9.66 -6.23 -13.23
CA ASP A 386 -9.19 -5.89 -11.90
C ASP A 386 -9.22 -7.07 -10.91
N ASP A 387 -8.19 -7.21 -10.06
CA ASP A 387 -8.08 -8.30 -9.09
C ASP A 387 -9.28 -8.38 -8.13
N ARG A 388 -9.84 -7.23 -7.73
CA ARG A 388 -11.01 -7.21 -6.85
C ARG A 388 -12.24 -7.73 -7.59
N ALA A 389 -12.39 -7.41 -8.88
CA ALA A 389 -13.48 -7.94 -9.71
C ALA A 389 -13.37 -9.46 -9.87
N VAL A 390 -12.18 -10.00 -10.15
CA VAL A 390 -11.97 -11.45 -10.26
C VAL A 390 -12.22 -12.14 -8.91
N THR A 391 -11.81 -11.53 -7.79
CA THR A 391 -12.10 -12.02 -6.44
C THR A 391 -13.61 -12.13 -6.21
N ILE A 392 -14.37 -11.09 -6.56
CA ILE A 392 -15.83 -11.08 -6.44
C ILE A 392 -16.45 -12.20 -7.29
N ASP A 393 -16.02 -12.36 -8.54
CA ASP A 393 -16.51 -13.42 -9.44
C ASP A 393 -16.28 -14.83 -8.86
N LEU A 394 -15.14 -15.07 -8.21
CA LEU A 394 -14.83 -16.34 -7.56
C LEU A 394 -15.77 -16.63 -6.39
N VAL A 395 -15.95 -15.67 -5.48
CA VAL A 395 -16.83 -15.84 -4.30
C VAL A 395 -18.28 -15.98 -4.74
N ASP A 396 -18.73 -15.14 -5.67
CA ASP A 396 -20.08 -15.16 -6.22
C ASP A 396 -20.41 -16.50 -6.88
N LYS A 397 -19.47 -17.07 -7.63
CA LYS A 397 -19.73 -18.35 -8.31
C LYS A 397 -19.81 -19.53 -7.35
N LEU A 398 -19.01 -19.53 -6.27
CA LEU A 398 -19.14 -20.50 -5.19
C LEU A 398 -20.44 -20.32 -4.42
N ALA A 399 -20.84 -19.07 -4.15
CA ALA A 399 -22.08 -18.75 -3.46
C ALA A 399 -23.32 -19.23 -4.24
N ILE A 400 -23.32 -19.08 -5.58
CA ILE A 400 -24.37 -19.65 -6.45
C ILE A 400 -24.43 -21.18 -6.35
N LEU A 401 -23.26 -21.83 -6.30
CA LEU A 401 -23.16 -23.29 -6.23
C LEU A 401 -23.70 -23.83 -4.89
N CYS A 402 -23.57 -23.04 -3.83
CA CYS A 402 -24.02 -23.32 -2.46
C CYS A 402 -25.29 -22.54 -2.09
N LYS A 403 -26.17 -22.27 -3.06
CA LYS A 403 -27.38 -21.42 -2.88
C LYS A 403 -28.33 -21.91 -1.78
N GLU A 404 -28.27 -23.17 -1.39
CA GLU A 404 -29.00 -23.76 -0.27
C GLU A 404 -28.63 -23.16 1.09
N LYS A 405 -27.46 -22.51 1.18
CA LYS A 405 -27.05 -21.71 2.34
C LYS A 405 -27.65 -20.30 2.32
N ALA A 406 -28.26 -19.87 1.22
CA ALA A 406 -28.89 -18.56 1.14
C ALA A 406 -30.19 -18.53 2.00
N PRO A 407 -30.50 -17.40 2.66
CA PRO A 407 -29.74 -16.16 2.67
C PRO A 407 -28.41 -16.25 3.44
N MET A 408 -27.35 -15.65 2.90
CA MET A 408 -26.02 -15.64 3.51
C MET A 408 -25.24 -14.35 3.25
N ILE A 409 -24.28 -14.08 4.13
CA ILE A 409 -23.22 -13.09 3.97
C ILE A 409 -21.89 -13.85 4.03
N VAL A 410 -21.03 -13.64 3.04
CA VAL A 410 -19.71 -14.30 2.95
C VAL A 410 -18.62 -13.24 3.12
N LEU A 411 -17.85 -13.33 4.21
CA LEU A 411 -16.64 -12.55 4.43
C LEU A 411 -15.47 -13.14 3.64
N PHE A 412 -14.78 -12.31 2.87
CA PHE A 412 -13.55 -12.66 2.15
C PHE A 412 -12.58 -11.49 2.16
N PHE A 413 -11.34 -11.70 1.73
CA PHE A 413 -10.38 -10.61 1.46
C PHE A 413 -10.05 -10.56 -0.02
N ALA A 414 -9.91 -9.35 -0.55
CA ALA A 414 -9.40 -9.13 -1.89
C ALA A 414 -7.99 -8.50 -1.82
N PRO A 415 -7.17 -8.65 -2.88
CA PRO A 415 -5.92 -7.92 -3.00
C PRO A 415 -6.11 -6.39 -3.05
N PRO A 416 -5.07 -5.61 -2.70
CA PRO A 416 -3.80 -6.04 -2.15
C PRO A 416 -3.83 -6.24 -0.62
N TYR A 417 -2.82 -6.93 -0.09
CA TYR A 417 -2.49 -6.99 1.33
C TYR A 417 -1.12 -6.39 1.56
N TYR A 418 -1.04 -5.37 2.43
CA TYR A 418 0.20 -4.78 2.91
C TYR A 418 0.38 -5.19 4.38
N PRO A 419 1.44 -5.92 4.73
CA PRO A 419 1.76 -6.18 6.14
C PRO A 419 2.05 -4.88 6.89
N ALA A 420 1.62 -4.82 8.15
CA ALA A 420 2.12 -3.78 9.05
C ALA A 420 3.54 -4.16 9.49
N VAL A 421 4.41 -3.15 9.62
CA VAL A 421 5.76 -3.33 10.17
C VAL A 421 6.08 -2.20 11.13
N SER A 422 6.81 -2.50 12.19
CA SER A 422 7.29 -1.48 13.13
C SER A 422 8.62 -1.90 13.76
N SER A 423 9.62 -1.05 13.59
CA SER A 423 10.92 -1.12 14.24
C SER A 423 11.04 -0.25 15.48
N ARG A 424 9.92 0.25 16.02
CA ARG A 424 9.91 1.10 17.23
C ARG A 424 10.65 0.48 18.42
N ASN A 425 10.67 -0.85 18.51
CA ASN A 425 11.35 -1.59 19.58
C ASN A 425 12.78 -2.03 19.25
N ASN A 426 13.25 -1.80 18.02
CA ASN A 426 14.59 -2.15 17.61
C ASN A 426 15.62 -1.19 18.26
N PRO A 427 16.64 -1.70 18.98
CA PRO A 427 17.62 -0.86 19.68
C PRO A 427 18.41 0.08 18.76
N LEU A 428 18.79 -0.38 17.56
CA LEU A 428 19.52 0.43 16.57
C LEU A 428 18.65 1.60 16.12
N ILE A 429 17.38 1.33 15.78
CA ILE A 429 16.45 2.37 15.31
C ILE A 429 16.16 3.40 16.40
N LYS A 430 15.97 2.98 17.66
CA LYS A 430 15.81 3.92 18.79
C LYS A 430 17.00 4.87 18.92
N GLU A 431 18.22 4.34 18.83
CA GLU A 431 19.44 5.16 18.90
C GLU A 431 19.54 6.12 17.71
N VAL A 432 19.30 5.63 16.50
CA VAL A 432 19.38 6.43 15.27
C VAL A 432 18.35 7.56 15.30
N VAL A 433 17.10 7.30 15.69
CA VAL A 433 16.05 8.33 15.81
C VAL A 433 16.50 9.43 16.77
N VAL A 434 16.95 9.08 17.97
CA VAL A 434 17.42 10.07 18.96
C VAL A 434 18.60 10.90 18.43
N GLU A 435 19.53 10.28 17.71
CA GLU A 435 20.67 10.97 17.12
C GLU A 435 20.24 11.89 15.96
N MET A 436 19.29 11.47 15.13
CA MET A 436 18.76 12.28 14.04
C MET A 436 17.91 13.44 14.55
N GLU A 437 17.10 13.25 15.60
CA GLU A 437 16.37 14.32 16.30
C GLU A 437 17.33 15.40 16.80
N LYS A 438 18.41 15.00 17.49
CA LYS A 438 19.45 15.94 17.94
C LYS A 438 20.11 16.64 16.76
N TYR A 439 20.50 15.89 15.73
CA TYR A 439 21.20 16.44 14.57
C TYR A 439 20.33 17.48 13.83
N ALA A 440 19.06 17.17 13.60
CA ALA A 440 18.09 18.07 12.99
C ALA A 440 17.87 19.33 13.84
N HIS A 441 17.76 19.19 15.17
CA HIS A 441 17.59 20.31 16.07
C HIS A 441 18.80 21.26 16.07
N TYR A 442 20.01 20.71 16.19
CA TYR A 442 21.21 21.53 16.32
C TYR A 442 21.61 22.19 14.99
N ASN A 443 21.60 21.45 13.88
CA ASN A 443 22.10 21.92 12.59
C ASN A 443 21.03 22.62 11.74
N HIS A 444 19.77 22.21 11.83
CA HIS A 444 18.69 22.67 10.94
C HIS A 444 17.52 23.34 11.64
N LYS A 445 17.54 23.43 12.99
CA LYS A 445 16.45 23.98 13.80
C LYS A 445 15.11 23.29 13.56
N ILE A 446 15.15 22.01 13.24
CA ILE A 446 13.98 21.15 13.05
C ILE A 446 13.77 20.32 14.30
N THR A 447 12.52 20.26 14.75
CA THR A 447 12.07 19.27 15.73
C THR A 447 11.32 18.18 14.97
N PHE A 448 11.81 16.95 15.05
CA PHE A 448 11.05 15.80 14.57
C PHE A 448 10.09 15.30 15.64
N GLU A 449 8.93 14.85 15.19
CA GLU A 449 8.06 13.98 15.95
C GLU A 449 8.28 12.54 15.47
N ASN A 450 8.68 11.66 16.37
CA ASN A 450 8.75 10.23 16.08
C ASN A 450 7.33 9.66 15.98
N GLN A 451 7.06 8.92 14.92
CA GLN A 451 5.84 8.14 14.73
C GLN A 451 6.19 6.67 14.52
N ASN A 452 5.43 5.78 15.15
CA ASN A 452 5.63 4.34 15.03
C ASN A 452 5.24 3.86 13.63
N TYR A 453 4.23 4.46 13.01
CA TYR A 453 3.75 4.05 11.70
C TYR A 453 3.62 5.23 10.74
N PHE A 454 4.14 5.06 9.52
CA PHE A 454 3.81 5.91 8.39
C PHE A 454 2.33 5.79 8.04
N GLY A 455 1.66 6.92 7.79
CA GLY A 455 0.20 6.98 7.62
C GLY A 455 -0.32 6.59 6.24
N GLY A 456 0.56 6.49 5.23
CA GLY A 456 0.26 5.93 3.93
C GLY A 456 0.65 4.46 3.83
N ILE A 457 0.17 3.78 2.79
CA ILE A 457 0.82 2.53 2.37
C ILE A 457 2.26 2.85 1.95
N SER A 458 3.16 1.89 2.12
CA SER A 458 4.54 2.04 1.72
C SER A 458 5.17 0.68 1.51
N ASP A 459 6.15 0.61 0.61
CA ASP A 459 6.94 -0.60 0.33
C ASP A 459 7.71 -1.14 1.56
N LEU A 460 7.89 -0.33 2.61
CA LEU A 460 8.38 -0.80 3.90
C LEU A 460 7.55 -1.96 4.48
N SER A 461 6.27 -2.06 4.12
CA SER A 461 5.39 -3.17 4.49
C SER A 461 5.89 -4.55 4.03
N TYR A 462 6.81 -4.63 3.06
CA TYR A 462 7.38 -5.88 2.56
C TYR A 462 8.81 -6.14 3.07
N VAL A 463 9.15 -5.62 4.26
CA VAL A 463 10.49 -5.74 4.86
C VAL A 463 10.54 -6.74 6.04
N GLY A 464 9.46 -7.46 6.27
CA GLY A 464 9.37 -8.49 7.30
C GLY A 464 7.92 -8.89 7.56
N LEU A 465 7.72 -9.80 8.50
CA LEU A 465 6.40 -10.10 9.06
C LEU A 465 6.37 -9.76 10.54
N GLN A 466 5.37 -8.99 10.95
CA GLN A 466 5.16 -8.68 12.37
C GLN A 466 4.68 -9.89 13.19
N TYR A 467 4.03 -10.85 12.53
CA TYR A 467 3.58 -12.09 13.13
C TYR A 467 4.19 -13.29 12.40
N PRO A 468 4.37 -14.44 13.08
CA PRO A 468 4.87 -15.65 12.44
C PRO A 468 4.00 -16.07 11.25
N LEU A 469 4.62 -16.68 10.24
CA LEU A 469 3.97 -17.14 9.02
C LEU A 469 2.69 -17.94 9.27
N ASP A 470 2.74 -18.86 10.25
CA ASP A 470 1.62 -19.75 10.59
C ASP A 470 0.34 -19.00 11.01
N SER A 471 0.47 -17.76 11.46
CA SER A 471 -0.67 -16.91 11.86
C SER A 471 -1.38 -16.22 10.70
N MET A 472 -0.83 -16.29 9.47
CA MET A 472 -1.39 -15.67 8.27
C MET A 472 -2.51 -16.50 7.61
N SER A 473 -2.75 -17.73 8.07
CA SER A 473 -3.81 -18.63 7.59
C SER A 473 -5.18 -17.94 7.52
N SER A 474 -5.57 -17.20 8.57
CA SER A 474 -6.82 -16.42 8.60
C SER A 474 -7.00 -15.45 7.42
N LEU A 475 -5.90 -14.92 6.86
CA LEU A 475 -5.91 -14.10 5.64
C LEU A 475 -5.92 -14.98 4.39
N VAL A 476 -4.94 -15.89 4.29
CA VAL A 476 -4.69 -16.73 3.12
C VAL A 476 -5.90 -17.59 2.76
N ASP A 477 -6.45 -18.29 3.76
CA ASP A 477 -7.59 -19.19 3.60
C ASP A 477 -8.88 -18.45 3.27
N ASN A 478 -8.92 -17.14 3.54
CA ASN A 478 -10.05 -16.27 3.24
C ASN A 478 -9.81 -15.32 2.06
N MET A 479 -8.72 -15.48 1.31
CA MET A 479 -8.40 -14.70 0.11
C MET A 479 -8.57 -15.56 -1.16
N PRO A 480 -9.66 -15.41 -1.93
CA PRO A 480 -9.97 -16.29 -3.06
C PRO A 480 -8.89 -16.37 -4.14
N LEU A 481 -8.16 -15.27 -4.36
CA LEU A 481 -7.09 -15.14 -5.35
C LEU A 481 -5.72 -15.64 -4.87
N TRP A 482 -5.58 -16.07 -3.61
CA TRP A 482 -4.31 -16.53 -3.08
C TRP A 482 -3.75 -17.71 -3.90
N ASP A 483 -2.50 -17.59 -4.34
CA ASP A 483 -1.79 -18.50 -5.26
C ASP A 483 -2.53 -18.78 -6.59
N LYS A 484 -3.45 -17.87 -6.96
CA LYS A 484 -4.31 -17.96 -8.15
C LYS A 484 -4.26 -16.66 -8.98
N GLY A 485 -3.09 -16.04 -9.00
CA GLY A 485 -2.83 -14.76 -9.66
C GLY A 485 -2.44 -13.65 -8.70
N TYR A 486 -2.60 -13.84 -7.39
CA TYR A 486 -2.06 -12.97 -6.37
C TYR A 486 -1.48 -13.79 -5.21
N SER A 487 -0.27 -13.47 -4.80
CA SER A 487 0.32 -13.90 -3.54
C SER A 487 1.42 -12.92 -3.16
N ILE A 488 1.84 -12.95 -1.90
CA ILE A 488 3.05 -12.27 -1.42
C ILE A 488 4.05 -13.35 -0.95
N PRO A 489 5.37 -13.10 -1.05
CA PRO A 489 6.39 -14.10 -0.73
C PRO A 489 6.56 -14.25 0.79
N LEU A 490 5.56 -14.83 1.46
CA LEU A 490 5.48 -14.84 2.93
C LEU A 490 6.67 -15.57 3.58
N GLN A 491 7.17 -16.64 2.97
CA GLN A 491 8.32 -17.40 3.50
C GLN A 491 9.58 -16.54 3.45
N GLU A 492 9.80 -15.85 2.34
CA GLU A 492 10.92 -14.95 2.15
C GLU A 492 10.80 -13.70 3.04
N LEU A 493 9.59 -13.20 3.28
CA LEU A 493 9.34 -12.10 4.23
C LEU A 493 9.67 -12.51 5.67
N GLU A 494 9.36 -13.73 6.08
CA GLU A 494 9.75 -14.28 7.38
C GLU A 494 11.28 -14.41 7.51
N GLU A 495 11.98 -14.80 6.43
CA GLU A 495 13.46 -14.86 6.41
C GLU A 495 14.10 -13.47 6.38
N PHE A 496 13.48 -12.50 5.72
CA PHE A 496 14.09 -11.18 5.48
C PHE A 496 14.21 -10.35 6.76
N ASP A 497 13.19 -10.31 7.60
CA ASP A 497 13.11 -9.62 8.92
C ASP A 497 14.21 -8.56 9.18
N VAL A 498 14.12 -7.42 8.49
CA VAL A 498 15.05 -6.28 8.63
C VAL A 498 14.35 -5.12 9.32
N SER A 499 15.09 -4.33 10.10
CA SER A 499 14.54 -3.08 10.65
C SER A 499 14.21 -2.05 9.55
N VAL A 500 13.25 -1.18 9.81
CA VAL A 500 12.79 -0.14 8.88
C VAL A 500 12.91 1.24 9.50
N LEU A 501 13.17 2.23 8.65
CA LEU A 501 13.15 3.65 8.99
C LEU A 501 12.69 4.43 7.76
N ASN A 502 11.81 5.41 7.94
CA ASN A 502 11.45 6.35 6.88
C ASN A 502 11.88 7.77 7.28
N MET A 503 12.68 8.38 6.40
CA MET A 503 13.13 9.76 6.51
C MET A 503 13.16 10.37 5.12
N GLY A 504 12.07 11.03 4.74
CA GLY A 504 11.90 11.62 3.41
C GLY A 504 11.60 13.11 3.41
N PRO A 505 11.30 13.67 2.23
CA PRO A 505 11.15 15.10 2.04
C PRO A 505 9.84 15.65 2.63
N VAL A 506 9.73 16.97 2.65
CA VAL A 506 8.46 17.65 2.93
C VAL A 506 7.78 17.97 1.61
N GLY A 507 6.55 17.52 1.45
CA GLY A 507 5.69 17.89 0.35
C GLY A 507 4.25 18.09 0.81
N LYS A 508 3.41 18.61 -0.07
CA LYS A 508 1.98 18.84 0.19
C LYS A 508 1.15 18.38 -1.00
N ASP A 509 -0.10 18.02 -0.70
CA ASP A 509 -1.12 17.67 -1.68
C ASP A 509 -0.77 16.40 -2.49
N ALA A 510 -0.31 15.36 -1.79
CA ALA A 510 -0.17 14.02 -2.37
C ALA A 510 -1.49 13.59 -3.04
N HIS A 511 -1.39 13.04 -4.25
CA HIS A 511 -2.51 12.58 -5.08
C HIS A 511 -3.53 13.67 -5.44
N GLN A 512 -3.10 14.94 -5.42
CA GLN A 512 -3.91 16.08 -5.81
C GLN A 512 -3.19 16.94 -6.87
N TRP A 513 -3.96 17.82 -7.52
CA TRP A 513 -3.49 18.65 -8.64
C TRP A 513 -2.50 19.77 -8.27
N THR A 514 -2.32 20.00 -6.97
CA THR A 514 -1.38 20.98 -6.41
C THR A 514 -0.18 20.33 -5.73
N GLU A 515 0.07 19.04 -6.02
CA GLU A 515 1.24 18.30 -5.52
C GLU A 515 2.53 19.11 -5.70
N ARG A 516 3.28 19.28 -4.60
CA ARG A 516 4.49 20.08 -4.56
C ARG A 516 5.49 19.63 -3.51
N LEU A 517 6.76 19.81 -3.82
CA LEU A 517 7.91 19.53 -2.98
C LEU A 517 8.53 20.81 -2.41
N ASP A 518 8.84 20.85 -1.12
CA ASP A 518 9.70 21.88 -0.53
C ASP A 518 11.17 21.61 -0.93
N VAL A 519 11.66 22.40 -1.89
CA VAL A 519 12.97 22.20 -2.51
C VAL A 519 14.11 22.49 -1.52
N ASN A 520 13.94 23.48 -0.63
CA ASN A 520 14.94 23.84 0.37
C ASN A 520 15.10 22.71 1.38
N TYR A 521 13.97 22.18 1.87
CA TYR A 521 14.02 21.06 2.78
C TYR A 521 14.68 19.84 2.13
N ALA A 522 14.27 19.46 0.92
CA ALA A 522 14.79 18.27 0.25
C ALA A 522 16.29 18.37 -0.07
N PHE A 523 16.73 19.46 -0.68
CA PHE A 523 18.06 19.55 -1.31
C PHE A 523 19.07 20.41 -0.56
N GLU A 524 18.73 20.90 0.64
CA GLU A 524 19.69 21.52 1.56
C GLU A 524 19.66 20.82 2.91
N THR A 525 18.47 20.63 3.50
CA THR A 525 18.34 20.04 4.83
C THR A 525 18.42 18.51 4.82
N LEU A 526 17.58 17.83 4.05
CA LEU A 526 17.49 16.38 4.07
C LEU A 526 18.72 15.72 3.43
N ILE A 527 19.25 16.28 2.34
CA ILE A 527 20.49 15.78 1.71
C ILE A 527 21.70 15.83 2.66
N ASP A 528 21.73 16.77 3.62
CA ASP A 528 22.77 16.84 4.66
C ASP A 528 22.54 15.79 5.77
N MET A 529 21.29 15.52 6.12
CA MET A 529 20.93 14.55 7.16
C MET A 529 21.05 13.09 6.72
N LEU A 530 20.74 12.76 5.46
CA LEU A 530 20.72 11.37 4.96
C LEU A 530 22.07 10.65 5.11
N PRO A 531 23.22 11.23 4.73
CA PRO A 531 24.51 10.59 4.96
C PRO A 531 24.75 10.28 6.45
N LYS A 532 24.31 11.18 7.34
CA LYS A 532 24.46 10.98 8.78
C LYS A 532 23.60 9.82 9.30
N CYS A 533 22.38 9.71 8.78
CA CYS A 533 21.48 8.59 9.08
C CYS A 533 22.11 7.27 8.64
N ILE A 534 22.55 7.17 7.38
CA ILE A 534 23.18 5.97 6.82
C ILE A 534 24.42 5.55 7.61
N GLU A 535 25.30 6.50 7.97
CA GLU A 535 26.46 6.22 8.84
C GLU A 535 26.05 5.54 10.14
N LYS A 536 25.01 6.06 10.81
CA LYS A 536 24.54 5.55 12.09
C LYS A 536 23.90 4.16 11.95
N LEU A 537 23.15 3.93 10.88
CA LEU A 537 22.55 2.63 10.57
C LEU A 537 23.61 1.55 10.27
N LEU A 538 24.77 1.95 9.74
CA LEU A 538 25.89 1.03 9.45
C LEU A 538 26.76 0.69 10.66
N VAL A 539 26.60 1.38 11.79
CA VAL A 539 27.37 1.09 13.02
C VAL A 539 27.00 -0.29 13.54
N SER A 540 28.00 -1.17 13.65
CA SER A 540 27.83 -2.44 14.36
C SER A 540 27.59 -2.20 15.84
N ASN A 541 26.39 -2.55 16.32
CA ASN A 541 26.16 -2.73 17.75
C ASN A 541 26.98 -3.91 18.26
N LYS A 542 28.22 -3.64 18.69
CA LYS A 542 28.99 -4.53 19.58
C LYS A 542 28.49 -4.37 21.02
N ILE A 543 27.22 -4.69 21.29
CA ILE A 543 26.61 -4.75 22.63
C ILE A 543 25.44 -5.75 22.47
N THR A 544 25.37 -6.97 23.01
CA THR A 544 25.81 -7.55 24.29
C THR A 544 25.86 -9.08 24.16
N GLN A 545 27.01 -9.70 24.42
CA GLN A 545 27.09 -10.97 25.13
C GLN A 545 28.05 -10.75 26.30
N SER A 546 27.47 -10.51 27.48
CA SER A 546 28.13 -10.63 28.77
C SER A 546 27.14 -11.22 29.75
#